data_AF-A0A482V6Q4-F1
#
_entry.id   AF-A0A482V6Q4-F1
#
_cell.length_a   1.000
_cell.length_b   1.000
_cell.length_c   1.000
_cell.angle_alpha   90.00
_cell.angle_beta   90.00
_cell.angle_gamma   90.00
#
_symmetry.space_group_name_H-M   'P 1'
#
loop_
_entity.id
_entity.type
_entity.pdbx_description
1 polymer ?
#
loop_
_entity_poly.entity_id
_entity_poly.type
_entity_poly.pdbx_seq_one_letter_code
_entity_poly.pdbx_strand_id
1 'polypeptide(L)' 'MERNCLKRFQLLHSFVYHSNSFNRSLMDSIYLGQWYEYDTVSKKTLLVLMERSKKPMIVTAGKIINLSLETFTL' A
#
# COMPACT_ATOMS: atom_id res chain seq x y z
N MET A 1 -10.70 -1.21 -28.70
CA MET A 1 -10.57 -2.02 -27.46
C MET A 1 -9.54 -1.43 -26.49
N GLU A 2 -8.48 -0.76 -26.98
CA GLU A 2 -7.35 -0.24 -26.20
C GLU A 2 -7.66 0.92 -25.23
N ARG A 3 -8.63 1.80 -25.54
CA ARG A 3 -8.99 2.94 -24.66
C ARG A 3 -9.55 2.52 -23.30
N ASN A 4 -10.12 1.31 -23.19
CA ASN A 4 -10.63 0.79 -21.91
C ASN A 4 -9.51 0.21 -21.03
N CYS A 5 -8.45 -0.34 -21.62
CA CYS A 5 -7.29 -0.82 -20.87
C CYS A 5 -6.49 0.34 -20.26
N LEU A 6 -6.24 1.40 -21.04
CA LEU A 6 -5.56 2.60 -20.56
C LEU A 6 -6.30 3.27 -19.40
N LYS A 7 -7.63 3.42 -19.49
CA LYS A 7 -8.45 3.97 -18.39
C LYS A 7 -8.38 3.13 -17.12
N ARG A 8 -8.39 1.80 -17.24
CA ARG A 8 -8.26 0.88 -16.10
C ARG A 8 -6.89 0.99 -15.44
N PHE A 9 -5.85 1.14 -16.23
CA PHE A 9 -4.49 1.28 -15.73
C PHE A 9 -4.27 2.60 -14.98
N GLN A 10 -4.81 3.70 -15.50
CA GLN A 10 -4.71 5.02 -14.88
C GLN A 10 -5.52 5.13 -13.58
N LEU A 11 -6.70 4.50 -13.53
CA LEU A 11 -7.50 4.38 -12.31
C LEU A 11 -6.81 3.51 -11.26
N LEU A 12 -6.20 2.39 -11.66
CA LEU A 12 -5.42 1.54 -10.76
C LEU A 12 -4.22 2.30 -10.19
N HIS A 13 -3.49 3.04 -11.01
CA HIS A 13 -2.36 3.84 -10.54
C HIS A 13 -2.78 4.91 -9.53
N SER A 14 -3.87 5.65 -9.82
CA SER A 14 -4.40 6.66 -8.90
C SER A 14 -4.90 6.04 -7.60
N PHE A 15 -5.57 4.88 -7.67
CA PHE A 15 -6.04 4.15 -6.50
C PHE A 15 -4.87 3.65 -5.65
N VAL A 16 -3.88 3.01 -6.27
CA VAL A 16 -2.68 2.50 -5.58
C VAL A 16 -1.89 3.63 -4.94
N TYR A 17 -1.68 4.75 -5.65
CA TYR A 17 -0.98 5.90 -5.10
C TYR A 17 -1.72 6.47 -3.88
N HIS A 18 -3.04 6.66 -4.00
CA HIS A 18 -3.87 7.16 -2.91
C HIS A 18 -3.89 6.20 -1.70
N SER A 19 -4.01 4.89 -1.95
CA SER A 19 -3.94 3.87 -0.89
C SER A 19 -2.59 3.87 -0.20
N ASN A 20 -1.47 3.97 -0.93
CA ASN A 20 -0.14 4.00 -0.32
C ASN A 20 0.08 5.29 0.50
N SER A 21 -0.37 6.45 0.02
CA SER A 21 -0.25 7.71 0.77
C SER A 21 -1.08 7.68 2.06
N PHE A 22 -2.30 7.15 2.01
CA PHE A 22 -3.16 7.03 3.18
C PHE A 22 -2.57 6.04 4.20
N ASN A 23 -2.11 4.88 3.74
CA ASN A 23 -1.46 3.89 4.60
C ASN A 23 -0.21 4.44 5.29
N ARG A 24 0.61 5.23 4.59
CA ARG A 24 1.81 5.86 5.20
C ARG A 24 1.42 6.84 6.31
N SER A 25 0.48 7.74 6.06
CA SER A 25 -0.01 8.70 7.06
C SER A 25 -0.65 8.02 8.28
N LEU A 26 -1.38 6.91 8.06
CA LEU A 26 -1.96 6.10 9.12
C LEU A 26 -0.85 5.46 9.97
N MET A 27 0.16 4.89 9.33
CA MET A 27 1.31 4.29 10.02
C MET A 27 2.05 5.31 10.88
N ASP A 28 2.28 6.50 10.35
CA ASP A 28 2.99 7.58 11.06
C ASP A 28 2.21 8.00 12.31
N SER A 29 0.88 8.14 12.19
CA SER A 29 0.01 8.48 13.33
C SER A 29 0.02 7.39 14.40
N ILE A 30 0.03 6.12 14.00
CA ILE A 30 0.10 4.98 14.92
C ILE A 30 1.49 4.91 15.58
N TYR A 31 2.56 5.17 14.83
CA TYR A 31 3.93 5.16 15.33
C TYR A 31 4.17 6.29 16.35
N LEU A 32 3.58 7.46 16.11
CA LEU A 32 3.58 8.60 17.02
C LEU A 32 2.61 8.41 18.22
N GLY A 33 1.67 7.46 18.13
CA GLY A 33 0.76 7.12 19.21
C GLY A 33 1.41 6.27 20.31
N GLN A 34 0.75 6.16 21.46
CA GLN A 34 1.21 5.37 22.62
C GLN A 34 1.01 3.86 22.41
N TRP A 35 1.50 3.31 21.30
CA TRP A 35 1.33 1.90 20.92
C TRP A 35 1.95 0.91 21.92
N TYR A 36 2.87 1.40 22.75
CA TYR A 36 3.52 0.67 23.82
C TYR A 36 2.60 0.40 25.02
N GLU A 37 1.55 1.19 25.22
CA GLU A 37 0.56 1.03 26.31
C GLU A 37 -0.61 0.13 25.92
N TYR A 38 -0.73 -0.27 24.65
CA TYR A 38 -1.75 -1.24 24.24
C TYR A 38 -1.48 -2.66 24.74
N ASP A 39 -2.56 -3.43 24.84
CA ASP A 39 -2.52 -4.87 25.07
C ASP A 39 -1.58 -5.56 24.08
N THR A 40 -0.89 -6.59 24.56
CA THR A 40 0.02 -7.49 23.83
C THR A 40 -0.58 -8.00 22.53
N VAL A 41 -1.89 -8.27 22.50
CA VAL A 41 -2.60 -8.71 21.28
C VAL A 41 -2.66 -7.60 20.25
N SER A 42 -3.09 -6.40 20.65
CA SER A 42 -3.18 -5.23 19.78
C SER A 42 -1.81 -4.78 19.29
N LYS A 43 -0.78 -4.84 20.14
CA LYS A 43 0.61 -4.51 19.81
C LYS A 43 1.16 -5.43 18.71
N LYS A 44 0.93 -6.74 18.80
CA LYS A 44 1.33 -7.70 17.75
C LYS A 44 0.62 -7.42 16.42
N THR A 45 -0.68 -7.15 16.47
CA THR A 45 -1.45 -6.80 15.27
C THR A 45 -0.97 -5.51 14.63
N LEU A 46 -0.68 -4.47 15.43
CA LEU A 46 -0.10 -3.22 14.96
C LEU A 46 1.26 -3.44 14.27
N LEU A 47 2.15 -4.22 14.89
CA LEU A 47 3.47 -4.53 14.33
C LEU A 47 3.38 -5.24 12.98
N VAL A 48 2.49 -6.24 12.88
CA VAL A 48 2.23 -6.93 11.60
C VAL A 48 1.66 -5.95 10.57
N LEU A 49 0.73 -5.08 10.95
CA LEU A 49 0.17 -4.06 10.06
C LEU A 49 1.27 -3.08 9.58
N MET A 50 2.17 -2.64 10.46
CA MET A 50 3.30 -1.76 10.15
C MET A 50 4.25 -2.42 9.16
N GLU A 51 4.58 -3.68 9.38
CA GLU A 51 5.46 -4.43 8.49
C GLU A 51 4.82 -4.68 7.12
N ARG A 52 3.50 -4.90 7.08
CA ARG A 52 2.78 -5.07 5.81
C ARG A 52 2.61 -3.76 5.04
N SER A 53 2.40 -2.63 5.72
CA SER A 53 2.30 -1.31 5.09
C SER A 53 3.64 -0.75 4.61
N LYS A 54 4.76 -1.25 5.17
CA LYS A 54 6.10 -0.99 4.62
C LYS A 54 6.32 -1.67 3.27
N LYS A 55 5.60 -2.76 2.97
CA LYS A 55 5.63 -3.37 1.65
C LYS A 55 4.70 -2.56 0.73
N PRO A 56 5.20 -2.03 -0.38
CA PRO A 56 4.34 -1.37 -1.35
C PRO A 56 3.25 -2.35 -1.77
N MET A 57 2.00 -1.89 -1.82
CA MET A 57 0.89 -2.68 -2.33
C MET A 57 1.13 -2.91 -3.84
N ILE A 58 1.88 -3.97 -4.17
CA ILE A 58 2.20 -4.34 -5.54
C ILE A 58 0.95 -5.00 -6.11
N VAL A 59 0.25 -4.27 -6.98
CA VAL A 59 -0.87 -4.84 -7.71
C VAL A 59 -0.31 -5.61 -8.89
N THR A 60 -0.34 -6.94 -8.82
CA THR A 60 0.14 -7.77 -9.92
C THR A 60 -0.94 -7.84 -11.01
N ALA A 61 -0.74 -7.17 -12.15
CA ALA A 61 -1.63 -7.34 -13.29
C ALA A 61 -1.38 -8.72 -13.92
N GLY A 62 -2.41 -9.58 -13.90
CA GLY A 62 -2.37 -10.89 -14.56
C GLY A 62 -1.36 -11.89 -13.99
N LYS A 63 -0.82 -11.69 -12.77
CA LYS A 63 0.21 -12.54 -12.14
C LYS A 63 1.57 -12.54 -12.86
N ILE A 64 1.76 -11.68 -13.86
CA ILE A 64 2.93 -11.67 -14.76
C ILE A 64 3.78 -10.41 -14.56
N ILE A 65 3.18 -9.29 -14.14
CA ILE A 65 3.88 -8.01 -14.04
C ILE A 65 3.73 -7.45 -12.64
N ASN A 66 4.85 -7.33 -11.91
CA ASN A 66 4.91 -6.53 -10.69
C ASN A 66 4.78 -5.07 -11.10
N LEU A 67 3.60 -4.48 -10.91
CA LEU A 67 3.41 -3.05 -11.04
C LEU A 67 3.98 -2.38 -9.78
N SER A 68 5.31 -2.27 -9.72
CA SER A 68 5.99 -1.34 -8.81
C SER A 68 6.27 -0.04 -9.55
N LEU A 69 6.53 1.04 -8.80
CA LEU A 69 6.93 2.35 -9.33
C LEU A 69 8.12 2.24 -10.30
N GLU A 70 9.00 1.25 -10.06
CA GLU A 70 10.21 1.00 -10.86
C GLU A 70 9.91 0.51 -12.28
N THR A 71 8.84 -0.26 -12.49
CA THR A 71 8.46 -0.77 -13.83
C THR A 71 7.85 0.32 -14.71
N PHE A 72 7.31 1.38 -14.11
CA PHE A 72 6.71 2.52 -14.82
C PHE A 72 7.72 3.59 -15.22
N THR A 73 8.89 3.59 -14.60
CA THR A 73 10.01 4.48 -14.94
C THR A 73 10.89 3.93 -16.08
N LEU A 74 10.62 2.72 -16.55
CA LEU A 74 11.26 2.14 -17.74
C LEU A 74 10.48 2.43 -19.02
#